data_AF-A0A9P7BZU8-F1
#
_entry.id   AF-A0A9P7BZU8-F1
#
_cell.length_a   1.000
_cell.length_b   1.000
_cell.length_c   1.000
_cell.angle_alpha   90.00
_cell.angle_beta   90.00
_cell.angle_gamma   90.00
#
_symmetry.space_group_name_H-M   'P 1'
#
loop_
_entity.id
_entity.type
_entity.pdbx_description
1 polymer ?
#
loop_
_entity_poly.entity_id
_entity_poly.type
_entity_poly.pdbx_seq_one_letter_code
_entity_poly.pdbx_strand_id
1 'polypeptide(L)'
;MLTKIQAASNEAAELQNLFEGQKFFLSRETPRYALEFMIRSCGGQVSWDPSVGVNPPFAESDETINYQITDRPSVRNRVLSRKYVQPQWVADCINARKILKPSLS
;
A
#
# COMPACT_ATOMS: atom_id res chain seq x y z
N MET A 1 20.50 -24.87 13.58
CA MET A 1 20.76 -23.42 13.65
C MET A 1 20.70 -22.79 12.26
N LEU A 2 21.48 -23.29 11.28
CA LEU A 2 21.50 -22.81 9.89
C LEU A 2 20.13 -22.83 9.19
N THR A 3 19.33 -23.89 9.34
CA THR A 3 18.00 -23.99 8.72
C THR A 3 17.01 -22.95 9.22
N LYS A 4 17.09 -22.56 10.51
CA LYS A 4 16.25 -21.50 11.07
C LYS A 4 16.65 -20.12 10.55
N ILE A 5 17.95 -19.89 10.36
CA ILE A 5 18.47 -18.65 9.77
C ILE A 5 18.03 -18.54 8.31
N GLN A 6 18.11 -19.63 7.54
CA GLN A 6 17.63 -19.65 6.16
C GLN A 6 16.12 -19.40 6.05
N ALA A 7 15.32 -20.04 6.91
CA ALA A 7 13.88 -19.83 6.94
C ALA A 7 13.52 -18.37 7.25
N ALA A 8 14.13 -17.77 8.28
CA ALA A 8 13.92 -16.38 8.62
C ALA A 8 14.35 -15.42 7.49
N SER A 9 15.45 -15.73 6.79
CA SER A 9 15.88 -14.97 5.62
C SER A 9 14.88 -15.04 4.46
N ASN A 10 14.30 -16.23 4.21
CA ASN A 10 13.30 -16.40 3.16
C ASN A 10 12.01 -15.65 3.50
N GLU A 11 11.54 -15.74 4.76
CA GLU A 11 10.35 -15.01 5.22
C GLU A 11 10.52 -13.49 5.11
N ALA A 12 11.72 -12.98 5.41
CA ALA A 12 12.03 -11.57 5.25
C ALA A 12 12.01 -11.14 3.76
N ALA A 13 12.54 -11.98 2.87
CA ALA A 13 12.53 -11.73 1.43
C ALA A 13 11.11 -11.74 0.84
N GLU A 14 10.24 -12.66 1.30
CA GLU A 14 8.82 -12.68 0.90
C GLU A 14 8.09 -11.41 1.33
N LEU A 15 8.34 -10.92 2.56
CA LEU A 15 7.77 -9.67 3.05
C LEU A 15 8.28 -8.44 2.28
N GLN A 16 9.56 -8.41 1.92
CA GLN A 16 10.15 -7.31 1.14
C GLN A 16 9.57 -7.17 -0.25
N ASN A 17 9.00 -8.25 -0.81
CA ASN A 17 8.39 -8.26 -2.15
C ASN A 17 6.85 -8.37 -2.10
N LEU A 18 6.24 -8.25 -0.92
CA LEU A 18 4.80 -8.45 -0.73
C LEU A 18 3.94 -7.55 -1.63
N PHE A 19 4.38 -6.32 -1.87
CA PHE A 19 3.70 -5.34 -2.72
C PHE A 19 4.45 -5.07 -4.03
N GLU A 20 5.33 -5.97 -4.45
CA GLU A 20 6.06 -5.82 -5.69
C GLU A 20 5.10 -5.63 -6.89
N GLY A 21 5.42 -4.64 -7.73
CA GLY A 21 4.61 -4.27 -8.89
C GLY A 21 3.29 -3.57 -8.55
N GLN A 22 2.95 -3.35 -7.27
CA GLN A 22 1.74 -2.63 -6.87
C GLN A 22 2.00 -1.13 -6.70
N LYS A 23 1.09 -0.32 -7.22
CA LYS A 23 1.07 1.14 -7.05
C LYS A 23 -0.02 1.60 -6.11
N PHE A 24 0.37 2.41 -5.14
CA PHE A 24 -0.47 2.96 -4.09
C PHE A 24 -0.56 4.48 -4.17
N PHE A 25 -1.73 5.01 -3.89
CA PHE A 25 -1.95 6.44 -3.71
C PHE A 25 -2.55 6.74 -2.34
N LEU A 26 -1.95 7.67 -1.59
CA LEU A 26 -2.36 8.05 -0.24
C LEU A 26 -3.19 9.34 -0.28
N SER A 27 -4.44 9.24 0.17
CA SER A 27 -5.32 10.41 0.31
C SER A 27 -4.90 11.28 1.50
N ARG A 28 -5.28 12.56 1.49
CA ARG A 28 -4.86 13.59 2.47
C ARG A 28 -5.14 13.26 3.92
N GLU A 29 -6.24 12.56 4.19
CA GLU A 29 -6.64 12.18 5.55
C GLU A 29 -5.85 11.00 6.14
N THR A 30 -5.03 10.33 5.34
CA THR A 30 -4.35 9.09 5.77
C THR A 30 -3.00 9.37 6.43
N PRO A 31 -2.53 8.51 7.37
CA PRO A 31 -1.24 8.68 8.04
C PRO A 31 -0.07 8.42 7.07
N ARG A 32 0.30 9.46 6.30
CA ARG A 32 1.23 9.39 5.16
C ARG A 32 2.53 8.66 5.48
N TYR A 33 3.30 9.13 6.46
CA TYR A 33 4.64 8.62 6.71
C TYR A 33 4.66 7.16 7.16
N ALA A 34 3.67 6.75 7.96
CA ALA A 34 3.53 5.36 8.38
C ALA A 34 3.20 4.44 7.19
N LEU A 35 2.23 4.84 6.36
CA LEU A 35 1.85 4.07 5.17
C LEU A 35 2.97 4.04 4.13
N GLU A 36 3.62 5.16 3.87
CA GLU A 36 4.75 5.25 2.96
C GLU A 36 5.88 4.30 3.39
N PHE A 37 6.25 4.32 4.67
CA PHE A 37 7.26 3.43 5.21
C PHE A 37 6.88 1.96 5.03
N MET A 38 5.68 1.57 5.45
CA MET A 38 5.20 0.19 5.34
C MET A 38 5.18 -0.29 3.89
N ILE A 39 4.58 0.48 2.97
CA ILE A 39 4.44 0.09 1.57
C ILE A 39 5.81 -0.03 0.90
N ARG A 40 6.71 0.95 1.08
CA ARG A 40 8.06 0.91 0.50
C ARG A 40 8.90 -0.22 1.08
N SER A 41 8.79 -0.51 2.37
CA SER A 41 9.51 -1.61 3.01
C SER A 41 9.13 -2.99 2.47
N CYS A 42 7.95 -3.07 1.84
CA CYS A 42 7.39 -4.27 1.22
C CYS A 42 7.42 -4.22 -0.31
N GLY A 43 8.25 -3.35 -0.91
CA GLY A 43 8.49 -3.33 -2.37
C GLY A 43 7.42 -2.62 -3.20
N GLY A 44 6.45 -1.99 -2.54
CA GLY A 44 5.38 -1.24 -3.21
C GLY A 44 5.80 0.16 -3.63
N GLN A 45 5.21 0.64 -4.72
CA GLN A 45 5.32 2.04 -5.15
C GLN A 45 4.23 2.86 -4.48
N VAL A 46 4.57 4.04 -3.98
CA VAL A 46 3.62 4.89 -3.25
C VAL A 46 3.77 6.35 -3.63
N SER A 47 2.64 7.02 -3.79
CA SER A 47 2.53 8.47 -3.93
C SER A 47 1.43 9.02 -3.02
N TRP A 48 1.36 10.34 -2.90
CA TRP A 48 0.48 11.03 -1.98
C TRP A 48 -0.10 12.29 -2.60
N ASP A 49 -1.15 12.81 -1.98
CA ASP A 49 -1.68 14.12 -2.33
C ASP A 49 -0.64 15.24 -2.03
N PRO A 50 -0.42 16.19 -2.95
CA PRO A 50 0.59 17.25 -2.77
C PRO A 50 0.44 18.09 -1.49
N SER A 51 -0.76 18.19 -0.91
CA SER A 51 -0.99 18.95 0.33
C SER A 51 -0.42 18.28 1.58
N VAL A 52 -0.16 16.97 1.54
CA VAL A 52 0.47 16.23 2.66
C VAL A 52 1.97 16.00 2.46
N GLY A 53 2.54 16.52 1.37
CA GLY A 53 3.97 16.74 1.28
C GLY A 53 4.49 16.95 -0.14
N VAL A 54 5.74 17.40 -0.20
CA VAL A 54 6.36 17.87 -1.45
C VAL A 54 6.67 16.72 -2.42
N ASN A 55 6.66 17.04 -3.71
CA ASN A 55 7.13 16.19 -4.81
C ASN A 55 6.60 14.74 -4.79
N PRO A 56 5.27 14.53 -4.87
CA PRO A 56 4.71 13.19 -5.01
C PRO A 56 5.25 12.50 -6.29
N PRO A 57 5.69 11.22 -6.23
CA PRO A 57 6.27 10.52 -7.38
C PRO A 57 5.35 10.41 -8.60
N PHE A 58 4.03 10.36 -8.39
CA PHE A 58 3.02 10.33 -9.46
C PHE A 58 1.70 10.95 -8.99
N ALA A 59 0.91 11.45 -9.93
CA ALA A 59 -0.35 12.15 -9.63
C ALA A 59 -1.50 11.16 -9.31
N GLU A 60 -2.54 11.65 -8.61
CA GLU A 60 -3.76 10.88 -8.36
C GLU A 60 -4.44 10.40 -9.65
N SER A 61 -4.25 11.13 -10.74
CA SER A 61 -4.80 10.81 -12.06
C SER A 61 -4.06 9.68 -12.79
N ASP A 62 -2.97 9.13 -12.23
CA ASP A 62 -2.26 8.00 -12.85
C ASP A 62 -3.16 6.75 -12.86
N GLU A 63 -3.56 6.32 -14.05
CA GLU A 63 -4.44 5.16 -14.26
C GLU A 63 -3.79 3.83 -13.88
N THR A 64 -2.46 3.79 -13.74
CA THR A 64 -1.71 2.60 -13.33
C THR A 64 -1.74 2.35 -11.82
N ILE A 65 -2.33 3.26 -11.03
CA ILE A 65 -2.55 3.08 -9.58
C ILE A 65 -3.51 1.92 -9.34
N ASN A 66 -3.05 0.90 -8.60
CA ASN A 66 -3.85 -0.27 -8.24
C ASN A 66 -4.73 -0.01 -7.00
N TYR A 67 -4.17 0.66 -5.99
CA TYR A 67 -4.81 0.89 -4.70
C TYR A 67 -4.80 2.36 -4.32
N GLN A 68 -5.95 2.88 -3.91
CA GLN A 68 -6.04 4.18 -3.27
C GLN A 68 -6.46 4.01 -1.81
N ILE A 69 -5.59 4.48 -0.93
CA ILE A 69 -5.79 4.46 0.50
C ILE A 69 -6.60 5.70 0.88
N THR A 70 -7.77 5.49 1.48
CA THR A 70 -8.65 6.56 1.97
C THR A 70 -9.38 6.10 3.22
N ASP A 71 -9.59 7.02 4.17
CA ASP A 71 -10.38 6.75 5.37
C ASP A 71 -11.85 7.16 5.20
N ARG A 72 -12.23 7.62 4.00
CA ARG A 72 -13.60 8.10 3.73
C ARG A 72 -14.52 6.92 3.43
N PRO A 73 -15.73 6.89 4.01
CA PRO A 73 -16.71 5.83 3.76
C PRO A 73 -17.24 5.85 2.32
N SER A 74 -17.17 7.00 1.65
CA SER A 74 -17.52 7.13 0.24
C SER A 74 -16.46 7.93 -0.50
N VAL A 75 -16.07 7.41 -1.67
CA VAL A 75 -15.17 8.07 -2.60
C VAL A 75 -16.02 8.55 -3.77
N ARG A 76 -16.06 9.87 -3.97
CA ARG A 76 -16.67 10.46 -5.16
C ARG A 76 -15.73 10.22 -6.34
N ASN A 77 -16.28 9.87 -7.51
CA ASN A 77 -15.52 9.61 -8.75
C ASN A 77 -14.55 8.42 -8.65
N ARG A 78 -15.09 7.22 -8.38
CA ARG A 78 -14.30 5.99 -8.39
C ARG A 78 -13.77 5.69 -9.78
N VAL A 79 -12.48 5.40 -9.88
CA VAL A 79 -11.86 4.82 -11.07
C VAL A 79 -12.08 3.30 -11.03
N LEU A 80 -12.66 2.74 -12.09
CA LEU A 80 -13.05 1.33 -12.13
C LEU A 80 -11.88 0.35 -11.97
N SER A 81 -10.71 0.70 -12.48
CA SER A 81 -9.49 -0.11 -12.36
C SER A 81 -8.84 -0.05 -10.97
N ARG A 82 -9.31 0.85 -10.09
CA ARG A 82 -8.68 1.17 -8.81
C ARG A 82 -9.46 0.60 -7.63
N LYS A 83 -8.75 -0.03 -6.71
CA LYS A 83 -9.31 -0.52 -5.44
C LYS A 83 -9.18 0.57 -4.38
N TYR A 84 -10.28 0.90 -3.73
CA TYR A 84 -10.31 1.85 -2.63
C TYR A 84 -10.33 1.08 -1.31
N VAL A 85 -9.33 1.32 -0.46
CA VAL A 85 -9.13 0.57 0.78
C VAL A 85 -8.79 1.51 1.93
N GLN A 86 -9.11 1.08 3.15
CA GLN A 86 -8.75 1.81 4.37
C GLN A 86 -7.27 1.60 4.73
N PRO A 87 -6.64 2.53 5.47
CA PRO A 87 -5.27 2.40 5.94
C PRO A 87 -4.97 1.07 6.65
N GLN A 88 -5.93 0.54 7.40
CA GLN A 88 -5.81 -0.72 8.12
C GLN A 88 -5.50 -1.91 7.19
N TRP A 89 -6.02 -1.90 5.96
CA TRP A 89 -5.82 -2.99 5.00
C TRP A 89 -4.34 -3.23 4.67
N VAL A 90 -3.51 -2.18 4.67
CA VAL A 90 -2.06 -2.31 4.43
C VAL A 90 -1.40 -3.09 5.57
N ALA A 91 -1.73 -2.75 6.81
CA ALA A 91 -1.23 -3.44 8.00
C ALA A 91 -1.73 -4.89 8.03
N ASP A 92 -3.00 -5.13 7.70
CA ASP A 92 -3.57 -6.47 7.64
C ASP A 92 -2.89 -7.35 6.59
N CYS A 93 -2.55 -6.79 5.42
CA CYS A 93 -1.79 -7.51 4.39
C CYS A 93 -0.38 -7.89 4.87
N ILE A 94 0.31 -7.00 5.58
CA ILE A 94 1.65 -7.25 6.14
C ILE A 94 1.57 -8.33 7.22
N ASN A 95 0.60 -8.22 8.13
CA ASN A 95 0.38 -9.19 9.21
C ASN A 95 0.06 -10.59 8.64
N ALA A 96 -0.77 -10.65 7.60
CA ALA A 96 -1.14 -11.88 6.91
C ALA A 96 -0.07 -12.38 5.92
N ARG A 97 0.98 -11.59 5.68
CA ARG A 97 2.02 -11.82 4.66
C ARG A 97 1.44 -12.11 3.26
N LYS A 98 0.31 -11.49 2.95
CA LYS A 98 -0.45 -11.73 1.72
C LYS A 98 -1.33 -10.55 1.39
N ILE A 99 -1.43 -10.21 0.10
CA ILE A 99 -2.41 -9.24 -0.38
C ILE A 99 -3.82 -9.80 -0.18
N LEU A 100 -4.56 -9.19 0.75
CA LEU A 100 -5.93 -9.55 1.08
C LEU A 100 -6.90 -9.00 0.04
N LYS A 101 -8.07 -9.62 -0.11
CA LYS A 101 -9.14 -9.00 -0.89
C LYS A 101 -9.63 -7.76 -0.13
N PRO A 102 -9.72 -6.59 -0.76
CA PRO A 102 -10.41 -5.44 -0.18
C PRO A 102 -11.78 -5.87 0.28
N SER A 103 -12.10 -5.66 1.56
CA SER A 103 -13.46 -5.79 2.05
C SER A 103 -14.32 -4.78 1.29
N LEU A 104 -15.25 -5.29 0.47
CA LEU A 104 -16.32 -4.48 -0.10
C LEU A 104 -17.09 -3.89 1.09
N SER A 105 -16.88 -2.60 1.35
CA SER A 105 -17.78 -1.78 2.17
C SER A 105 -18.75 -1.06 1.25
#